data_AF-D5SJV2-F1
#
_entry.id   AF-D5SJV2-F1
#
_cell.length_a   1.000
_cell.length_b   1.000
_cell.length_c   1.000
_cell.angle_alpha   90.00
_cell.angle_beta   90.00
_cell.angle_gamma   90.00
#
_symmetry.space_group_name_H-M   'P 1'
#
loop_
_entity.id
_entity.type
_entity.pdbx_description
1 polymer ?
#
loop_
_entity_poly.entity_id
_entity_poly.type
_entity_poly.pdbx_seq_one_letter_code
_entity_poly.pdbx_strand_id
1 'polypeptide(L)'
;MLVLRFSACTRPCTQLRHGSAPSGSRPVRPHRSRADPRVPRPPRRRASLTAPRDPSIPWTPWIPSTRAHVPTTHHPPQTCSIPVDELDRVPGFDRVLCSTLDGLDRSPTSRRRLPKQSDSPTADSRQPDISNARLPDRSTARLLAHAEKERFSMSNTSTVTALPDGGLKNPGAGLVALDPVQTALLHGLDNLITGLAARLAAPEVVGPPLLPAEGLARLDYFRNFPHLGVSAARFAPEAFDGLAAGDAPGELPLRPTGHLLPSATCYGLLLSLEGRDVGDNGLRLSAAGRCFRNETHYEGLRRLWGFHMREVLYLGTKDGAAEHLDRGAEFIQELAGRLGLTLTRAAADDPFYDKGGSRARLMALDPVKHEFSAPDGTAIASVNRHRNFFGERLEIRAGSHGPAYSACVAFGVERWVHAMILAHGTPERALDRLRAARA
;
A
#
# COMPACT_ATOMS: atom_id res chain seq x y z
N MET A 1 -27.95 -17.29 -17.99
CA MET A 1 -29.20 -17.24 -17.22
C MET A 1 -29.51 -18.66 -16.76
N LEU A 2 -29.04 -19.03 -15.55
CA LEU A 2 -29.24 -20.34 -14.96
C LEU A 2 -29.68 -20.10 -13.50
N VAL A 3 -30.93 -20.39 -13.22
CA VAL A 3 -31.59 -20.19 -11.93
C VAL A 3 -31.42 -21.47 -11.12
N LEU A 4 -30.69 -21.42 -10.00
CA LEU A 4 -30.62 -22.52 -9.05
C LEU A 4 -31.67 -22.31 -7.95
N ARG A 5 -32.64 -23.22 -7.90
CA ARG A 5 -33.68 -23.33 -6.87
C ARG A 5 -33.09 -23.95 -5.60
N PHE A 6 -33.34 -23.31 -4.46
CA PHE A 6 -33.16 -23.92 -3.13
C PHE A 6 -34.41 -24.74 -2.77
N SER A 7 -34.22 -26.01 -2.42
CA SER A 7 -35.25 -26.86 -1.80
C SER A 7 -35.21 -26.67 -0.28
N ALA A 8 -36.33 -26.19 0.28
CA ALA A 8 -36.60 -26.20 1.70
C ALA A 8 -37.13 -27.58 2.12
N CYS A 9 -36.55 -28.16 3.17
CA CYS A 9 -37.08 -29.35 3.83
C CYS A 9 -37.67 -28.95 5.18
N THR A 10 -38.90 -29.39 5.43
CA THR A 10 -39.77 -28.99 6.53
C THR A 10 -39.95 -30.12 7.56
N ARG A 11 -39.87 -29.74 8.85
CA ARG A 11 -40.56 -30.30 10.05
C ARG A 11 -40.04 -31.60 10.72
N PRO A 12 -40.43 -31.91 11.98
CA PRO A 12 -40.74 -31.04 13.14
C PRO A 12 -40.19 -31.54 14.51
N CYS A 13 -40.39 -30.67 15.51
CA CYS A 13 -40.19 -30.78 16.96
C CYS A 13 -40.87 -32.00 17.64
N THR A 14 -40.22 -32.56 18.67
CA THR A 14 -40.89 -33.29 19.78
C THR A 14 -40.15 -33.05 21.10
N GLN A 15 -40.92 -32.64 22.12
CA GLN A 15 -40.52 -32.50 23.52
C GLN A 15 -40.53 -33.87 24.22
N LEU A 16 -39.71 -34.04 25.26
CA LEU A 16 -40.03 -34.87 26.43
C LEU A 16 -39.22 -34.37 27.66
N ARG A 17 -39.88 -34.45 28.82
CA ARG A 17 -39.56 -33.80 30.11
C ARG A 17 -38.87 -34.73 31.11
N HIS A 18 -38.27 -34.08 32.12
CA HIS A 18 -38.18 -34.43 33.56
C HIS A 18 -37.15 -35.45 34.07
N GLY A 19 -36.45 -35.07 35.15
CA GLY A 19 -35.69 -35.97 36.03
C GLY A 19 -34.70 -35.23 36.94
N SER A 20 -35.07 -35.06 38.21
CA SER A 20 -34.41 -34.26 39.26
C SER A 20 -33.29 -35.01 40.01
N ALA A 21 -32.18 -34.31 40.32
CA ALA A 21 -31.27 -34.26 41.51
C ALA A 21 -31.20 -35.41 42.59
N PRO A 22 -30.27 -35.39 43.59
CA PRO A 22 -28.82 -35.03 43.67
C PRO A 22 -27.99 -36.00 44.59
N SER A 23 -26.78 -35.55 45.00
CA SER A 23 -25.91 -36.03 46.11
C SER A 23 -24.93 -37.16 45.76
N GLY A 24 -23.69 -37.24 46.26
CA GLY A 24 -22.92 -36.51 47.27
C GLY A 24 -21.74 -37.41 47.71
N SER A 25 -20.72 -36.82 48.34
CA SER A 25 -19.61 -37.45 49.10
C SER A 25 -18.34 -37.95 48.36
N ARG A 26 -17.27 -37.15 48.53
CA ARG A 26 -15.88 -37.56 48.84
C ARG A 26 -15.79 -37.92 50.35
N PRO A 27 -14.66 -38.37 50.96
CA PRO A 27 -13.26 -38.54 50.48
C PRO A 27 -12.60 -39.86 50.94
N VAL A 28 -11.29 -40.07 50.69
CA VAL A 28 -10.24 -40.44 51.68
C VAL A 28 -8.88 -40.67 50.96
N ARG A 29 -7.82 -40.08 51.53
CA ARG A 29 -6.36 -40.20 51.23
C ARG A 29 -5.73 -41.29 52.15
N PRO A 30 -4.40 -41.46 52.24
CA PRO A 30 -3.36 -41.75 51.24
C PRO A 30 -2.46 -42.95 51.69
N HIS A 31 -1.49 -43.39 50.89
CA HIS A 31 -0.28 -44.03 51.45
C HIS A 31 0.97 -43.73 50.60
N ARG A 32 2.05 -43.37 51.28
CA ARG A 32 3.44 -43.21 50.78
C ARG A 32 4.27 -44.43 51.20
N SER A 33 5.22 -44.87 50.36
CA SER A 33 6.50 -45.50 50.75
C SER A 33 7.42 -45.56 49.51
N ARG A 34 8.52 -44.80 49.44
CA ARG A 34 9.93 -45.08 49.87
C ARG A 34 10.82 -45.76 48.80
N ALA A 35 11.78 -44.96 48.33
CA ALA A 35 13.25 -45.17 48.21
C ALA A 35 13.89 -46.31 47.34
N ASP A 36 14.58 -45.85 46.26
CA ASP A 36 16.03 -46.00 45.92
C ASP A 36 16.66 -47.39 45.61
N PRO A 37 17.90 -47.54 45.06
CA PRO A 37 18.68 -46.85 43.99
C PRO A 37 19.24 -47.83 42.90
N ARG A 38 20.01 -47.29 41.91
CA ARG A 38 21.25 -47.83 41.24
C ARG A 38 21.25 -47.90 39.68
N VAL A 39 21.88 -46.88 39.04
CA VAL A 39 23.03 -46.85 38.07
C VAL A 39 23.32 -48.15 37.25
N PRO A 40 23.73 -48.17 35.92
CA PRO A 40 24.66 -47.27 35.20
C PRO A 40 24.36 -46.89 33.71
N ARG A 41 25.13 -45.91 33.19
CA ARG A 41 25.35 -45.62 31.74
C ARG A 41 26.44 -46.53 31.14
N PRO A 42 26.42 -46.82 29.82
CA PRO A 42 27.47 -46.31 28.90
C PRO A 42 26.95 -46.11 27.43
N PRO A 43 27.79 -45.96 26.38
CA PRO A 43 28.59 -44.79 26.03
C PRO A 43 28.25 -44.20 24.63
N ARG A 44 28.83 -43.03 24.32
CA ARG A 44 28.74 -42.32 23.03
C ARG A 44 29.59 -42.99 21.93
N ARG A 45 29.08 -43.03 20.69
CA ARG A 45 29.87 -43.10 19.44
C ARG A 45 29.33 -42.10 18.41
N ARG A 46 30.26 -41.43 17.72
CA ARG A 46 30.05 -40.57 16.54
C ARG A 46 30.05 -41.44 15.26
N ALA A 47 29.24 -41.11 14.27
CA ALA A 47 29.67 -40.69 12.92
C ALA A 47 28.55 -40.71 11.86
N SER A 48 28.66 -39.72 10.96
CA SER A 48 28.32 -39.70 9.52
C SER A 48 26.87 -39.69 8.98
N LEU A 49 26.68 -38.66 8.15
CA LEU A 49 25.63 -38.34 7.18
C LEU A 49 25.22 -39.48 6.23
N THR A 50 23.92 -39.59 5.95
CA THR A 50 23.31 -39.69 4.59
C THR A 50 21.77 -39.67 4.72
N ALA A 51 21.09 -38.86 3.91
CA ALA A 51 19.63 -38.84 3.75
C ALA A 51 19.16 -39.84 2.67
N PRO A 52 17.92 -40.33 2.73
CA PRO A 52 16.94 -39.98 1.69
C PRO A 52 15.50 -39.74 2.20
N ARG A 53 14.62 -39.37 1.27
CA ARG A 53 13.32 -38.66 1.39
C ARG A 53 12.10 -39.54 1.81
N ASP A 54 11.24 -38.93 2.65
CA ASP A 54 9.74 -38.87 2.69
C ASP A 54 8.87 -40.15 2.89
N PRO A 55 7.56 -40.11 3.26
CA PRO A 55 6.76 -39.25 4.17
C PRO A 55 5.99 -40.08 5.25
N SER A 56 5.85 -39.61 6.50
CA SER A 56 4.68 -39.92 7.36
C SER A 56 4.76 -39.24 8.75
N ILE A 57 3.75 -38.41 9.05
CA ILE A 57 3.38 -37.78 10.33
C ILE A 57 2.77 -38.88 11.26
N PRO A 58 2.90 -38.90 12.62
CA PRO A 58 2.55 -37.77 13.51
C PRO A 58 3.46 -37.48 14.71
N TRP A 59 3.47 -36.19 15.08
CA TRP A 59 4.02 -35.64 16.31
C TRP A 59 2.92 -35.45 17.36
N THR A 60 3.26 -35.69 18.63
CA THR A 60 2.63 -35.10 19.83
C THR A 60 3.60 -35.21 21.02
N PRO A 61 3.45 -34.41 22.10
CA PRO A 61 4.45 -33.40 22.45
C PRO A 61 5.03 -33.57 23.87
N TRP A 62 6.13 -32.87 24.15
CA TRP A 62 6.57 -32.60 25.53
C TRP A 62 6.97 -31.14 25.70
N ILE A 63 6.24 -30.47 26.60
CA ILE A 63 6.52 -29.18 27.22
C ILE A 63 7.21 -29.47 28.58
N PRO A 64 8.09 -28.59 29.07
CA PRO A 64 7.84 -28.06 30.41
C PRO A 64 7.86 -26.53 30.45
N SER A 65 6.86 -26.02 31.16
CA SER A 65 6.67 -24.65 31.60
C SER A 65 7.61 -24.27 32.73
N THR A 66 7.98 -22.99 32.82
CA THR A 66 8.01 -22.26 34.10
C THR A 66 7.65 -20.79 33.87
N ARG A 67 6.47 -20.39 34.36
CA ARG A 67 6.07 -18.99 34.60
C ARG A 67 6.57 -18.57 35.99
N ALA A 68 7.04 -17.34 36.11
CA ALA A 68 7.10 -16.61 37.36
C ALA A 68 6.23 -15.35 37.22
N HIS A 69 5.33 -15.13 38.18
CA HIS A 69 4.51 -13.93 38.37
C HIS A 69 5.10 -13.09 39.48
N VAL A 70 5.18 -11.75 39.33
CA VAL A 70 4.86 -10.74 40.37
C VAL A 70 4.60 -9.35 39.69
N PRO A 71 4.08 -8.30 40.37
CA PRO A 71 2.73 -7.78 40.16
C PRO A 71 2.67 -6.31 39.67
N THR A 72 1.46 -5.86 39.34
CA THR A 72 1.10 -4.49 38.94
C THR A 72 0.98 -3.53 40.14
N THR A 73 1.59 -2.35 40.03
CA THR A 73 1.20 -1.14 40.79
C THR A 73 1.13 0.07 39.87
N HIS A 74 0.04 0.82 39.96
CA HIS A 74 -0.22 2.08 39.26
C HIS A 74 0.24 3.26 40.13
N HIS A 75 0.99 4.21 39.57
CA HIS A 75 1.01 5.63 39.97
C HIS A 75 1.43 6.53 38.78
N PRO A 76 0.95 7.79 38.73
CA PRO A 76 0.99 8.64 37.53
C PRO A 76 2.35 9.36 37.33
N PRO A 77 2.69 9.81 36.11
CA PRO A 77 3.96 10.48 35.87
C PRO A 77 3.92 11.95 36.35
N GLN A 78 4.84 12.27 37.27
CA GLN A 78 5.24 13.63 37.61
C GLN A 78 6.19 14.16 36.53
N THR A 79 5.94 15.39 36.11
CA THR A 79 6.78 16.21 35.23
C THR A 79 8.07 16.60 35.94
N CYS A 80 9.22 16.37 35.31
CA CYS A 80 10.49 16.96 35.75
C CYS A 80 11.22 17.57 34.54
N SER A 81 11.20 18.89 34.49
CA SER A 81 11.98 19.74 33.60
C SER A 81 13.37 19.93 34.21
N ILE A 82 14.44 19.73 33.44
CA ILE A 82 15.78 20.24 33.78
C ILE A 82 16.30 21.00 32.55
N PRO A 83 16.73 22.27 32.70
CA PRO A 83 17.25 23.09 31.62
C PRO A 83 18.68 22.71 31.23
N VAL A 84 19.01 22.96 29.97
CA VAL A 84 20.34 22.79 29.39
C VAL A 84 20.97 24.17 29.31
N ASP A 85 22.02 24.42 30.10
CA ASP A 85 22.92 25.55 29.91
C ASP A 85 24.36 25.02 29.79
N GLU A 86 25.02 25.58 28.78
CA GLU A 86 26.47 25.68 28.53
C GLU A 86 27.33 24.40 28.48
N LEU A 87 27.93 24.18 27.30
CA LEU A 87 29.38 23.97 27.21
C LEU A 87 29.93 24.30 25.82
N ASP A 88 30.94 25.16 25.86
CA ASP A 88 31.68 25.79 24.79
C ASP A 88 32.60 24.84 23.99
N ARG A 89 32.79 25.24 22.72
CA ARG A 89 33.99 25.20 21.85
C ARG A 89 35.19 24.30 22.23
N VAL A 90 35.59 23.42 21.30
CA VAL A 90 36.99 23.22 20.87
C VAL A 90 37.03 22.84 19.36
N PRO A 91 37.98 23.38 18.55
CA PRO A 91 38.04 23.21 17.09
C PRO A 91 39.04 22.13 16.60
N GLY A 92 38.91 21.73 15.33
CA GLY A 92 39.97 21.09 14.56
C GLY A 92 39.51 19.91 13.73
N PHE A 93 39.46 20.07 12.40
CA PHE A 93 40.18 19.19 11.46
C PHE A 93 40.12 19.81 10.05
N ASP A 94 41.31 20.08 9.54
CA ASP A 94 41.56 20.67 8.23
C ASP A 94 41.37 19.69 7.08
N ARG A 95 41.05 20.31 5.93
CA ARG A 95 41.24 19.90 4.53
C ARG A 95 42.10 18.66 4.26
N VAL A 96 41.57 17.76 3.44
CA VAL A 96 42.35 17.06 2.41
C VAL A 96 41.69 17.27 1.05
N LEU A 97 42.31 18.14 0.25
CA LEU A 97 42.23 18.15 -1.20
C LEU A 97 43.34 17.24 -1.71
N CYS A 98 43.06 16.32 -2.62
CA CYS A 98 44.06 15.89 -3.59
C CYS A 98 43.40 15.57 -4.92
N SER A 99 43.60 16.50 -5.85
CA SER A 99 43.59 16.34 -7.28
C SER A 99 44.69 15.39 -7.74
N THR A 100 44.43 14.60 -8.78
CA THR A 100 45.43 14.36 -9.84
C THR A 100 44.72 14.14 -11.16
N LEU A 101 45.22 14.87 -12.15
CA LEU A 101 44.83 14.90 -13.55
C LEU A 101 45.77 13.99 -14.37
N ASP A 102 45.30 13.73 -15.59
CA ASP A 102 46.03 13.49 -16.83
C ASP A 102 46.48 12.07 -17.22
N GLY A 103 45.96 11.66 -18.38
CA GLY A 103 46.84 11.25 -19.47
C GLY A 103 46.30 10.22 -20.46
N LEU A 104 46.00 10.70 -21.69
CA LEU A 104 46.23 10.03 -23.00
C LEU A 104 45.25 8.92 -23.43
N ASP A 105 44.85 8.75 -24.71
CA ASP A 105 44.94 9.50 -25.97
C ASP A 105 44.11 8.71 -27.04
N ARG A 106 43.71 9.41 -28.11
CA ARG A 106 43.39 8.95 -29.49
C ARG A 106 42.22 8.01 -29.83
N SER A 107 41.32 8.60 -30.63
CA SER A 107 40.51 7.97 -31.69
C SER A 107 41.37 7.48 -32.88
N PRO A 108 40.79 6.73 -33.84
CA PRO A 108 40.29 7.43 -35.02
C PRO A 108 38.97 6.92 -35.62
N THR A 109 38.42 7.84 -36.38
CA THR A 109 37.31 7.80 -37.34
C THR A 109 37.26 6.60 -38.29
N SER A 110 36.04 6.18 -38.66
CA SER A 110 35.75 5.87 -40.05
C SER A 110 34.31 6.24 -40.42
N ARG A 111 34.20 7.11 -41.43
CA ARG A 111 32.98 7.44 -42.16
C ARG A 111 32.65 6.29 -43.11
N ARG A 112 31.38 5.94 -43.27
CA ARG A 112 30.88 5.45 -44.57
C ARG A 112 29.45 5.91 -44.83
N ARG A 113 29.26 6.32 -46.08
CA ARG A 113 28.08 6.95 -46.68
C ARG A 113 26.99 5.92 -47.02
N LEU A 114 25.77 6.45 -47.08
CA LEU A 114 24.55 5.93 -47.70
C LEU A 114 24.75 5.38 -49.12
N PRO A 115 23.74 4.64 -49.62
CA PRO A 115 23.00 5.19 -50.76
C PRO A 115 21.47 5.19 -50.59
N LYS A 116 20.85 6.12 -51.31
CA LYS A 116 19.41 6.29 -51.58
C LYS A 116 18.94 5.30 -52.66
N GLN A 117 17.69 4.86 -52.58
CA GLN A 117 16.75 4.47 -53.66
C GLN A 117 15.35 4.58 -53.01
N SER A 118 14.47 5.54 -53.32
CA SER A 118 13.64 5.74 -54.53
C SER A 118 12.78 4.52 -54.89
N ASP A 119 11.49 4.59 -54.53
CA ASP A 119 10.34 4.50 -55.46
C ASP A 119 9.08 3.93 -54.77
N SER A 120 8.05 4.76 -54.70
CA SER A 120 6.64 4.34 -54.69
C SER A 120 6.12 4.49 -56.14
N PRO A 121 5.19 3.64 -56.62
CA PRO A 121 3.76 3.94 -56.42
C PRO A 121 2.83 2.71 -56.43
N THR A 122 1.63 2.84 -55.84
CA THR A 122 0.31 2.76 -56.51
C THR A 122 -0.81 2.41 -55.53
N ALA A 123 -1.91 3.15 -55.70
CA ALA A 123 -3.20 2.96 -55.07
C ALA A 123 -4.04 1.94 -55.86
N ASP A 124 -4.86 1.14 -55.17
CA ASP A 124 -6.06 0.53 -55.78
C ASP A 124 -7.24 0.76 -54.83
N SER A 125 -8.04 1.77 -55.17
CA SER A 125 -9.33 2.10 -54.58
C SER A 125 -10.42 1.50 -55.48
N ARG A 126 -11.08 0.44 -55.04
CA ARG A 126 -12.30 -0.07 -55.68
C ARG A 126 -13.53 0.38 -54.89
N GLN A 127 -14.19 1.40 -55.40
CA GLN A 127 -15.59 1.69 -55.09
C GLN A 127 -16.48 0.93 -56.08
N PRO A 128 -17.53 0.22 -55.63
CA PRO A 128 -18.55 -0.29 -56.52
C PRO A 128 -19.55 0.80 -56.89
N ASP A 129 -19.87 0.80 -58.19
CA ASP A 129 -20.89 1.56 -58.89
C ASP A 129 -22.30 1.20 -58.38
N ILE A 130 -23.09 2.22 -58.00
CA ILE A 130 -24.52 2.08 -57.68
C ILE A 130 -25.28 3.18 -58.43
N SER A 131 -25.31 3.11 -59.76
CA SER A 131 -26.30 3.84 -60.56
C SER A 131 -27.62 3.06 -60.64
N ASN A 132 -28.41 3.07 -59.57
CA ASN A 132 -29.89 2.97 -59.62
C ASN A 132 -30.49 3.02 -58.21
N ALA A 133 -30.61 4.22 -57.64
CA ALA A 133 -31.47 4.45 -56.50
C ALA A 133 -32.39 5.64 -56.82
N ARG A 134 -33.70 5.38 -56.95
CA ARG A 134 -34.71 6.45 -57.00
C ARG A 134 -34.60 7.25 -55.72
N LEU A 135 -34.36 8.56 -55.85
CA LEU A 135 -34.42 9.49 -54.73
C LEU A 135 -35.83 9.48 -54.13
N PRO A 136 -35.98 9.36 -52.80
CA PRO A 136 -37.28 9.46 -52.16
C PRO A 136 -37.86 10.87 -52.33
N ASP A 137 -39.17 10.95 -52.53
CA ASP A 137 -39.90 12.22 -52.65
C ASP A 137 -39.67 13.10 -51.40
N ARG A 138 -39.64 14.42 -51.59
CA ARG A 138 -39.40 15.45 -50.56
C ARG A 138 -40.35 15.33 -49.37
N SER A 139 -41.52 14.71 -49.56
CA SER A 139 -42.47 14.38 -48.49
C SER A 139 -41.96 13.28 -47.55
N THR A 140 -41.44 12.18 -48.10
CA THR A 140 -40.86 11.05 -47.35
C THR A 140 -39.55 11.40 -46.64
N ALA A 141 -38.70 12.24 -47.24
CA ALA A 141 -37.47 12.72 -46.59
C ALA A 141 -37.76 13.61 -45.36
N ARG A 142 -38.84 14.41 -45.39
CA ARG A 142 -39.27 15.22 -44.24
C ARG A 142 -39.87 14.38 -43.11
N LEU A 143 -40.63 13.34 -43.43
CA LEU A 143 -41.20 12.42 -42.43
C LEU A 143 -40.12 11.55 -41.77
N LEU A 144 -39.14 11.06 -42.55
CA LEU A 144 -37.98 10.34 -42.00
C LEU A 144 -37.09 11.24 -41.16
N ALA A 145 -36.85 12.49 -41.59
CA ALA A 145 -36.11 13.46 -40.79
C ALA A 145 -36.85 13.87 -39.51
N HIS A 146 -38.19 13.95 -39.51
CA HIS A 146 -38.98 14.22 -38.29
C HIS A 146 -38.98 12.99 -37.36
N ALA A 147 -39.08 11.79 -37.90
CA ALA A 147 -39.03 10.54 -37.13
C ALA A 147 -37.62 10.24 -36.57
N GLU A 148 -36.55 10.61 -37.30
CA GLU A 148 -35.17 10.56 -36.78
C GLU A 148 -34.92 11.66 -35.76
N LYS A 149 -35.46 12.86 -35.95
CA LYS A 149 -35.36 13.94 -34.96
C LYS A 149 -36.16 13.65 -33.69
N GLU A 150 -37.30 12.93 -33.80
CA GLU A 150 -38.05 12.43 -32.65
C GLU A 150 -37.39 11.22 -31.98
N ARG A 151 -36.78 10.28 -32.74
CA ARG A 151 -35.94 9.21 -32.16
C ARG A 151 -34.68 9.75 -31.49
N PHE A 152 -34.07 10.80 -32.03
CA PHE A 152 -32.91 11.47 -31.45
C PHE A 152 -33.30 12.33 -30.24
N SER A 153 -34.51 12.90 -30.24
CA SER A 153 -35.07 13.64 -29.10
C SER A 153 -35.61 12.76 -27.97
N MET A 154 -35.88 11.46 -28.23
CA MET A 154 -36.38 10.50 -27.23
C MET A 154 -35.35 9.46 -26.76
N SER A 155 -34.09 9.55 -27.19
CA SER A 155 -33.05 8.55 -26.86
C SER A 155 -31.79 9.14 -26.22
N ASN A 156 -31.94 10.07 -25.27
CA ASN A 156 -30.84 10.31 -24.33
C ASN A 156 -31.28 10.83 -22.95
N THR A 157 -32.44 10.40 -22.46
CA THR A 157 -32.67 10.40 -21.01
C THR A 157 -31.89 9.23 -20.43
N SER A 158 -30.57 9.41 -20.31
CA SER A 158 -29.74 8.50 -19.53
C SER A 158 -30.35 8.51 -18.13
N THR A 159 -31.11 7.47 -17.81
CA THR A 159 -31.85 7.35 -16.56
C THR A 159 -30.80 7.06 -15.50
N VAL A 160 -30.15 8.12 -15.01
CA VAL A 160 -29.18 8.03 -13.94
C VAL A 160 -29.91 7.45 -12.75
N THR A 161 -29.49 6.26 -12.31
CA THR A 161 -30.01 5.66 -11.09
C THR A 161 -29.63 6.59 -9.94
N ALA A 162 -30.64 7.17 -9.29
CA ALA A 162 -30.43 8.02 -8.13
C ALA A 162 -29.98 7.19 -6.93
N LEU A 163 -29.12 7.77 -6.09
CA LEU A 163 -28.83 7.21 -4.78
C LEU A 163 -30.08 7.26 -3.89
N PRO A 164 -30.19 6.36 -2.89
CA PRO A 164 -31.27 6.43 -1.93
C PRO A 164 -31.24 7.73 -1.13
N ASP A 165 -32.41 8.16 -0.65
CA ASP A 165 -32.54 9.29 0.26
C ASP A 165 -31.65 9.10 1.50
N GLY A 166 -30.91 10.16 1.87
CA GLY A 166 -29.92 10.12 2.94
C GLY A 166 -28.53 9.58 2.55
N GLY A 167 -28.32 9.24 1.27
CA GLY A 167 -27.01 8.92 0.72
C GLY A 167 -26.44 7.56 1.15
N LEU A 168 -25.15 7.36 0.90
CA LEU A 168 -24.44 6.15 1.28
C LEU A 168 -24.03 6.20 2.76
N LYS A 169 -24.28 5.11 3.50
CA LYS A 169 -23.84 4.98 4.89
C LYS A 169 -22.43 4.39 4.95
N ASN A 170 -21.61 4.94 5.84
CA ASN A 170 -20.31 4.34 6.17
C ASN A 170 -20.52 3.05 6.98
N PRO A 171 -19.92 1.92 6.58
CA PRO A 171 -20.14 0.63 7.23
C PRO A 171 -19.43 0.50 8.59
N GLY A 172 -18.55 1.43 8.95
CA GLY A 172 -17.87 1.44 10.25
C GLY A 172 -16.81 2.54 10.37
N ALA A 173 -16.20 2.66 11.54
CA ALA A 173 -15.11 3.61 11.76
C ALA A 173 -13.95 3.34 10.79
N GLY A 174 -13.49 4.38 10.08
CA GLY A 174 -12.39 4.26 9.12
C GLY A 174 -12.74 3.51 7.83
N LEU A 175 -14.02 3.17 7.62
CA LEU A 175 -14.53 2.56 6.40
C LEU A 175 -15.52 3.51 5.75
N VAL A 176 -15.20 4.02 4.56
CA VAL A 176 -16.00 5.04 3.89
C VAL A 176 -16.47 4.56 2.52
N ALA A 177 -17.74 4.84 2.22
CA ALA A 177 -18.30 4.72 0.88
C ALA A 177 -18.40 6.11 0.25
N LEU A 178 -17.69 6.34 -0.85
CA LEU A 178 -17.73 7.62 -1.56
C LEU A 178 -18.96 7.66 -2.47
N ASP A 179 -19.73 8.73 -2.39
CA ASP A 179 -20.81 9.01 -3.35
C ASP A 179 -20.25 9.29 -4.76
N PRO A 180 -21.10 9.44 -5.80
CA PRO A 180 -20.64 9.73 -7.16
C PRO A 180 -19.77 11.00 -7.30
N VAL A 181 -20.04 12.06 -6.52
CA VAL A 181 -19.28 13.32 -6.57
C VAL A 181 -17.89 13.12 -5.97
N GLN A 182 -17.82 12.51 -4.79
CA GLN A 182 -16.55 12.20 -4.12
C GLN A 182 -15.74 11.15 -4.90
N THR A 183 -16.40 10.18 -5.53
CA THR A 183 -15.76 9.20 -6.41
C THR A 183 -15.16 9.88 -7.64
N ALA A 184 -15.89 10.80 -8.27
CA ALA A 184 -15.37 11.59 -9.39
C ALA A 184 -14.19 12.48 -8.99
N LEU A 185 -14.22 13.05 -7.77
CA LEU A 185 -13.09 13.76 -7.18
C LEU A 185 -11.87 12.84 -7.04
N LEU A 186 -12.03 11.68 -6.38
CA LEU A 186 -10.94 10.73 -6.16
C LEU A 186 -10.28 10.34 -7.49
N HIS A 187 -11.06 9.90 -8.47
CA HIS A 187 -10.53 9.51 -9.78
C HIS A 187 -9.90 10.67 -10.54
N GLY A 188 -10.52 11.86 -10.52
CA GLY A 188 -9.99 13.02 -11.23
C GLY A 188 -8.70 13.56 -10.61
N LEU A 189 -8.56 13.49 -9.28
CA LEU A 189 -7.34 13.84 -8.57
C LEU A 189 -6.23 12.83 -8.86
N ASP A 190 -6.52 11.53 -8.78
CA ASP A 190 -5.53 10.49 -9.13
C ASP A 190 -5.03 10.66 -10.56
N ASN A 191 -5.93 10.94 -11.50
CA ASN A 191 -5.58 11.24 -12.89
C ASN A 191 -4.65 12.45 -13.02
N LEU A 192 -4.88 13.55 -12.29
CA LEU A 192 -3.95 14.68 -12.30
C LEU A 192 -2.58 14.31 -11.71
N ILE A 193 -2.56 13.52 -10.65
CA ILE A 193 -1.32 13.08 -9.98
C ILE A 193 -0.46 12.21 -10.92
N THR A 194 -1.06 11.45 -11.84
CA THR A 194 -0.30 10.73 -12.89
C THR A 194 0.59 11.65 -13.75
N GLY A 195 0.32 12.96 -13.77
CA GLY A 195 1.17 13.95 -14.43
C GLY A 195 2.62 13.96 -13.93
N LEU A 196 2.87 13.60 -12.66
CA LEU A 196 4.23 13.44 -12.16
C LEU A 196 4.94 12.25 -12.82
N ALA A 197 4.26 11.12 -12.95
CA ALA A 197 4.80 9.94 -13.60
C ALA A 197 5.17 10.24 -15.06
N ALA A 198 4.31 10.97 -15.78
CA ALA A 198 4.59 11.45 -17.13
C ALA A 198 5.81 12.40 -17.16
N ARG A 199 5.86 13.41 -16.27
CA ARG A 199 7.00 14.36 -16.14
C ARG A 199 8.33 13.64 -15.90
N LEU A 200 8.30 12.55 -15.15
CA LEU A 200 9.49 11.79 -14.75
C LEU A 200 9.79 10.58 -15.65
N ALA A 201 9.01 10.36 -16.71
CA ALA A 201 9.08 9.16 -17.55
C ALA A 201 9.04 7.86 -16.72
N ALA A 202 8.18 7.82 -15.70
CA ALA A 202 7.99 6.69 -14.81
C ALA A 202 6.83 5.81 -15.33
N PRO A 203 7.09 4.66 -15.97
CA PRO A 203 6.03 3.76 -16.41
C PRO A 203 5.17 3.28 -15.24
N GLU A 204 3.88 3.13 -15.49
CA GLU A 204 2.93 2.64 -14.50
C GLU A 204 2.97 1.11 -14.41
N VAL A 205 2.95 0.60 -13.18
CA VAL A 205 2.91 -0.83 -12.86
C VAL A 205 1.88 -1.07 -11.75
N VAL A 206 1.40 -2.32 -11.66
CA VAL A 206 0.48 -2.74 -10.60
C VAL A 206 1.26 -3.60 -9.59
N GLY A 207 1.26 -3.16 -8.34
CA GLY A 207 1.88 -3.90 -7.25
C GLY A 207 1.03 -5.08 -6.75
N PRO A 208 1.64 -6.02 -6.01
CA PRO A 208 0.90 -7.14 -5.42
C PRO A 208 -0.11 -6.65 -4.35
N PRO A 209 -1.27 -7.32 -4.22
CA PRO A 209 -2.31 -6.92 -3.26
C PRO A 209 -2.01 -7.31 -1.81
N LEU A 210 -1.00 -8.16 -1.60
CA LEU A 210 -0.52 -8.62 -0.30
C LEU A 210 1.01 -8.66 -0.30
N LEU A 211 1.61 -8.47 0.87
CA LEU A 211 3.06 -8.49 1.06
C LEU A 211 3.47 -9.66 1.96
N PRO A 212 4.52 -10.42 1.62
CA PRO A 212 5.02 -11.48 2.48
C PRO A 212 5.60 -10.89 3.78
N ALA A 213 5.26 -11.47 4.92
CA ALA A 213 5.75 -11.02 6.22
C ALA A 213 7.28 -11.09 6.31
N GLU A 214 7.90 -12.12 5.72
CA GLU A 214 9.35 -12.27 5.67
C GLU A 214 10.02 -11.13 4.87
N GLY A 215 9.43 -10.75 3.73
CA GLY A 215 9.89 -9.61 2.95
C GLY A 215 9.83 -8.30 3.75
N LEU A 216 8.70 -8.04 4.43
CA LEU A 216 8.56 -6.86 5.30
C LEU A 216 9.54 -6.87 6.48
N ALA A 217 9.85 -8.04 7.05
CA ALA A 217 10.83 -8.16 8.11
C ALA A 217 12.23 -7.73 7.64
N ARG A 218 12.63 -8.12 6.42
CA ARG A 218 13.90 -7.68 5.81
C ARG A 218 13.97 -6.18 5.57
N LEU A 219 12.83 -5.54 5.32
CA LEU A 219 12.71 -4.07 5.22
C LEU A 219 12.70 -3.37 6.58
N ASP A 220 12.96 -4.08 7.69
CA ASP A 220 12.81 -3.62 9.07
C ASP A 220 11.42 -3.03 9.38
N TYR A 221 10.39 -3.42 8.62
CA TYR A 221 9.04 -2.88 8.79
C TYR A 221 8.55 -3.04 10.23
N PHE A 222 8.69 -4.25 10.81
CA PHE A 222 8.24 -4.54 12.17
C PHE A 222 9.11 -3.91 13.27
N ARG A 223 10.32 -3.44 12.94
CA ARG A 223 11.13 -2.66 13.89
C ARG A 223 10.65 -1.20 13.95
N ASN A 224 10.14 -0.70 12.83
CA ASN A 224 9.77 0.70 12.69
C ASN A 224 8.26 0.92 12.96
N PHE A 225 7.40 0.09 12.37
CA PHE A 225 5.94 0.26 12.31
C PHE A 225 5.13 -1.00 12.69
N PRO A 226 5.50 -1.76 13.74
CA PRO A 226 4.79 -2.99 14.11
C PRO A 226 3.31 -2.77 14.42
N HIS A 227 2.96 -1.58 14.92
CA HIS A 227 1.59 -1.22 15.30
C HIS A 227 0.68 -0.91 14.11
N LEU A 228 1.24 -0.55 12.94
CA LEU A 228 0.47 -0.18 11.75
C LEU A 228 0.11 -1.39 10.87
N GLY A 229 0.86 -2.49 10.97
CA GLY A 229 0.69 -3.65 10.11
C GLY A 229 -0.65 -4.37 10.33
N VAL A 230 -1.34 -4.69 9.24
CA VAL A 230 -2.57 -5.48 9.26
C VAL A 230 -2.30 -6.86 8.66
N SER A 231 -2.35 -7.91 9.48
CA SER A 231 -2.11 -9.28 9.02
C SER A 231 -3.34 -9.85 8.33
N ALA A 232 -3.14 -10.47 7.16
CA ALA A 232 -4.16 -11.27 6.53
C ALA A 232 -4.24 -12.63 7.25
N ALA A 233 -5.42 -12.94 7.79
CA ALA A 233 -5.69 -14.20 8.48
C ALA A 233 -6.90 -14.89 7.86
N ARG A 234 -6.99 -16.19 8.11
CA ARG A 234 -8.08 -17.06 7.66
C ARG A 234 -8.63 -17.81 8.85
N PHE A 235 -9.93 -18.08 8.85
CA PHE A 235 -10.53 -18.92 9.87
C PHE A 235 -9.85 -20.29 9.88
N ALA A 236 -9.54 -20.76 11.08
CA ALA A 236 -9.01 -22.09 11.27
C ALA A 236 -10.11 -23.12 10.95
N PRO A 237 -9.79 -24.35 10.49
CA PRO A 237 -10.80 -25.37 10.20
C PRO A 237 -11.76 -25.62 11.36
N GLU A 238 -11.27 -25.46 12.60
CA GLU A 238 -12.04 -25.62 13.83
C GLU A 238 -13.17 -24.57 14.00
N ALA A 239 -13.14 -23.46 13.25
CA ALA A 239 -14.17 -22.43 13.26
C ALA A 239 -15.31 -22.65 12.25
N PHE A 240 -15.14 -23.57 11.28
CA PHE A 240 -16.03 -23.63 10.12
C PHE A 240 -17.46 -24.03 10.46
N ASP A 241 -17.64 -25.06 11.30
CA ASP A 241 -18.97 -25.51 11.70
C ASP A 241 -19.74 -24.42 12.48
N GLY A 242 -19.04 -23.71 13.37
CA GLY A 242 -19.60 -22.59 14.13
C GLY A 242 -20.01 -21.42 13.21
N LEU A 243 -19.14 -21.02 12.27
CA LEU A 243 -19.47 -20.01 11.27
C LEU A 243 -20.69 -20.41 10.44
N ALA A 244 -20.75 -21.67 9.98
CA ALA A 244 -21.87 -22.18 9.20
C ALA A 244 -23.17 -22.23 10.02
N ALA A 245 -23.07 -22.42 11.33
CA ALA A 245 -24.19 -22.38 12.27
C ALA A 245 -24.62 -20.96 12.67
N GLY A 246 -23.83 -19.93 12.31
CA GLY A 246 -24.14 -18.52 12.59
C GLY A 246 -23.44 -17.93 13.81
N ASP A 247 -22.40 -18.58 14.34
CA ASP A 247 -21.60 -18.03 15.43
C ASP A 247 -20.90 -16.73 15.02
N ALA A 248 -20.73 -15.82 15.99
CA ALA A 248 -20.09 -14.54 15.75
C ALA A 248 -18.62 -14.72 15.34
N PRO A 249 -18.19 -14.20 14.17
CA PRO A 249 -16.83 -14.46 13.66
C PRO A 249 -15.70 -13.91 14.54
N GLY A 250 -15.96 -12.87 15.34
CA GLY A 250 -14.95 -12.14 16.12
C GLY A 250 -14.29 -12.93 17.23
N GLU A 251 -14.87 -14.04 17.66
CA GLU A 251 -14.36 -14.87 18.76
C GLU A 251 -13.74 -16.19 18.26
N LEU A 252 -13.80 -16.42 16.95
CA LEU A 252 -13.39 -17.69 16.35
C LEU A 252 -11.90 -17.71 16.01
N PRO A 253 -11.26 -18.89 16.06
CA PRO A 253 -9.82 -19.00 15.85
C PRO A 253 -9.42 -18.58 14.42
N LEU A 254 -8.42 -17.70 14.34
CA LEU A 254 -7.79 -17.25 13.11
C LEU A 254 -6.36 -17.81 12.99
N ARG A 255 -5.96 -18.16 11.77
CA ARG A 255 -4.58 -18.53 11.42
C ARG A 255 -3.99 -17.49 10.46
N PRO A 256 -2.84 -16.86 10.79
CA PRO A 256 -2.14 -15.97 9.88
C PRO A 256 -1.80 -16.66 8.56
N THR A 257 -1.90 -15.93 7.45
CA THR A 257 -1.55 -16.43 6.12
C THR A 257 -0.05 -16.30 5.80
N GLY A 258 0.74 -15.68 6.69
CA GLY A 258 2.11 -15.26 6.40
C GLY A 258 2.20 -13.97 5.55
N HIS A 259 1.07 -13.33 5.27
CA HIS A 259 0.99 -12.11 4.48
C HIS A 259 0.35 -10.96 5.26
N LEU A 260 0.70 -9.74 4.86
CA LEU A 260 0.12 -8.50 5.36
C LEU A 260 -0.51 -7.72 4.22
N LEU A 261 -1.52 -6.92 4.57
CA LEU A 261 -2.02 -5.88 3.70
C LEU A 261 -0.92 -4.80 3.53
N PRO A 262 -0.71 -4.25 2.32
CA PRO A 262 0.31 -3.22 2.10
C PRO A 262 0.03 -1.98 2.95
N SER A 263 1.03 -1.41 3.65
CA SER A 263 0.87 -0.11 4.35
C SER A 263 1.44 1.08 3.57
N ALA A 264 2.16 0.78 2.48
CA ALA A 264 2.70 1.69 1.48
C ALA A 264 2.72 0.95 0.13
N THR A 265 2.54 1.67 -0.96
CA THR A 265 2.45 1.10 -2.31
C THR A 265 3.81 0.64 -2.80
N CYS A 266 4.89 1.36 -2.45
CA CYS A 266 6.24 1.03 -2.91
C CYS A 266 6.81 -0.28 -2.38
N TYR A 267 6.38 -0.79 -1.22
CA TYR A 267 6.97 -2.01 -0.64
C TYR A 267 6.86 -3.22 -1.57
N GLY A 268 5.72 -3.41 -2.23
CA GLY A 268 5.54 -4.50 -3.19
C GLY A 268 6.46 -4.36 -4.40
N LEU A 269 6.67 -3.13 -4.89
CA LEU A 269 7.57 -2.86 -6.01
C LEU A 269 9.03 -3.11 -5.63
N LEU A 270 9.45 -2.63 -4.45
CA LEU A 270 10.80 -2.86 -3.93
C LEU A 270 11.10 -4.36 -3.79
N LEU A 271 10.18 -5.13 -3.21
CA LEU A 271 10.33 -6.59 -3.09
C LEU A 271 10.40 -7.29 -4.45
N SER A 272 9.66 -6.81 -5.45
CA SER A 272 9.69 -7.39 -6.81
C SER A 272 11.01 -7.15 -7.55
N LEU A 273 11.81 -6.19 -7.09
CA LEU A 273 13.11 -5.81 -7.67
C LEU A 273 14.30 -6.40 -6.90
N GLU A 274 14.06 -7.29 -5.95
CA GLU A 274 15.12 -7.94 -5.19
C GLU A 274 16.17 -8.61 -6.10
N GLY A 275 17.45 -8.39 -5.77
CA GLY A 275 18.61 -8.92 -6.50
C GLY A 275 18.80 -8.36 -7.91
N ARG A 276 18.04 -7.32 -8.29
CA ARG A 276 18.12 -6.71 -9.62
C ARG A 276 19.15 -5.59 -9.67
N ASP A 277 19.72 -5.43 -10.86
CA ASP A 277 20.45 -4.22 -11.23
C ASP A 277 19.53 -3.31 -12.06
N VAL A 278 19.32 -2.07 -11.61
CA VAL A 278 18.51 -1.05 -12.30
C VAL A 278 19.31 -0.22 -13.31
N GLY A 279 20.60 -0.53 -13.47
CA GLY A 279 21.51 0.14 -14.40
C GLY A 279 21.98 1.52 -13.93
N ASP A 280 22.99 2.08 -14.62
CA ASP A 280 23.60 3.37 -14.26
C ASP A 280 22.62 4.55 -14.39
N ASN A 281 21.61 4.43 -15.28
CA ASN A 281 20.57 5.45 -15.47
C ASN A 281 19.48 5.40 -14.39
N GLY A 282 19.46 4.35 -13.57
CA GLY A 282 18.39 4.08 -12.62
C GLY A 282 17.05 3.72 -13.26
N LEU A 283 16.05 3.56 -12.41
CA LEU A 283 14.70 3.15 -12.73
C LEU A 283 13.71 4.06 -12.01
N ARG A 284 12.67 4.49 -12.74
CA ARG A 284 11.48 5.08 -12.15
C ARG A 284 10.26 4.21 -12.44
N LEU A 285 9.37 4.10 -11.47
CA LEU A 285 8.09 3.39 -11.60
C LEU A 285 6.99 4.23 -10.94
N SER A 286 5.78 4.22 -11.49
CA SER A 286 4.60 4.71 -10.80
C SER A 286 3.65 3.57 -10.49
N ALA A 287 2.96 3.62 -9.36
CA ALA A 287 1.89 2.71 -9.04
C ALA A 287 0.84 3.39 -8.17
N ALA A 288 -0.40 2.95 -8.30
CA ALA A 288 -1.44 3.17 -7.31
C ALA A 288 -1.82 1.84 -6.66
N GLY A 289 -1.97 1.87 -5.34
CA GLY A 289 -2.34 0.71 -4.54
C GLY A 289 -3.31 1.09 -3.44
N ARG A 290 -4.04 0.11 -2.90
CA ARG A 290 -4.80 0.27 -1.67
C ARG A 290 -3.90 -0.10 -0.49
N CYS A 291 -3.63 0.89 0.35
CA CYS A 291 -2.82 0.78 1.54
C CYS A 291 -3.70 0.67 2.79
N PHE A 292 -3.22 -0.05 3.80
CA PHE A 292 -3.92 -0.33 5.03
C PHE A 292 -3.04 -0.04 6.24
N ARG A 293 -3.61 0.63 7.24
CA ARG A 293 -2.90 0.97 8.48
C ARG A 293 -3.83 0.77 9.67
N ASN A 294 -3.35 0.04 10.66
CA ASN A 294 -3.99 -0.08 11.96
C ASN A 294 -3.66 1.17 12.80
N GLU A 295 -4.51 2.17 12.67
CA GLU A 295 -4.36 3.47 13.34
C GLU A 295 -5.01 3.43 14.74
N THR A 296 -4.61 4.34 15.63
CA THR A 296 -5.19 4.44 16.98
C THR A 296 -6.62 4.99 17.00
N HIS A 297 -7.01 5.68 15.95
CA HIS A 297 -8.35 6.21 15.71
C HIS A 297 -8.57 6.40 14.20
N TYR A 298 -9.82 6.59 13.80
CA TYR A 298 -10.20 6.85 12.42
C TYR A 298 -11.06 8.10 12.33
N GLU A 299 -10.86 8.89 11.27
CA GLU A 299 -11.45 10.21 11.15
C GLU A 299 -11.61 10.62 9.69
N GLY A 300 -12.88 10.75 9.26
CA GLY A 300 -13.24 11.22 7.93
C GLY A 300 -12.42 10.56 6.81
N LEU A 301 -12.03 11.36 5.82
CA LEU A 301 -11.13 10.94 4.74
C LEU A 301 -9.63 11.12 5.07
N ARG A 302 -9.32 11.71 6.23
CA ARG A 302 -7.93 11.98 6.64
C ARG A 302 -7.26 10.78 7.31
N ARG A 303 -8.01 9.87 7.92
CA ARG A 303 -7.48 8.67 8.59
C ARG A 303 -8.43 7.48 8.49
N LEU A 304 -8.11 6.55 7.58
CA LEU A 304 -8.93 5.39 7.20
C LEU A 304 -8.19 4.07 7.47
N TRP A 305 -8.94 2.97 7.57
CA TRP A 305 -8.36 1.62 7.58
C TRP A 305 -7.66 1.29 6.27
N GLY A 306 -8.32 1.64 5.16
CA GLY A 306 -7.86 1.38 3.79
C GLY A 306 -8.02 2.64 2.95
N PHE A 307 -6.99 3.02 2.21
CA PHE A 307 -6.96 4.24 1.40
C PHE A 307 -6.11 4.03 0.14
N HIS A 308 -6.34 4.80 -0.91
CA HIS A 308 -5.56 4.76 -2.12
C HIS A 308 -4.30 5.62 -1.96
N MET A 309 -3.16 5.03 -2.29
CA MET A 309 -1.88 5.70 -2.30
C MET A 309 -1.26 5.56 -3.69
N ARG A 310 -1.04 6.69 -4.34
CA ARG A 310 -0.21 6.75 -5.55
C ARG A 310 1.22 7.10 -5.16
N GLU A 311 2.17 6.35 -5.69
CA GLU A 311 3.59 6.62 -5.53
C GLU A 311 4.28 6.70 -6.88
N VAL A 312 5.29 7.56 -6.97
CA VAL A 312 6.32 7.48 -8.00
C VAL A 312 7.64 7.17 -7.28
N LEU A 313 8.22 6.02 -7.60
CA LEU A 313 9.43 5.46 -6.98
C LEU A 313 10.62 5.70 -7.92
N TYR A 314 11.77 6.04 -7.35
CA TYR A 314 13.08 6.04 -7.99
C TYR A 314 14.03 5.06 -7.30
N LEU A 315 14.83 4.36 -8.10
CA LEU A 315 15.96 3.52 -7.69
C LEU A 315 17.15 3.85 -8.61
N GLY A 316 18.32 4.17 -8.08
CA GLY A 316 19.49 4.51 -8.89
C GLY A 316 20.59 5.19 -8.10
N THR A 317 21.11 6.30 -8.61
CA THR A 317 22.20 7.06 -7.98
C THR A 317 21.69 8.01 -6.90
N LYS A 318 22.59 8.44 -6.01
CA LYS A 318 22.26 9.43 -4.97
C LYS A 318 21.73 10.74 -5.58
N ASP A 319 22.37 11.20 -6.65
CA ASP A 319 22.00 12.47 -7.30
C ASP A 319 20.67 12.35 -8.05
N GLY A 320 20.41 11.21 -8.70
CA GLY A 320 19.10 10.96 -9.32
C GLY A 320 17.97 10.85 -8.29
N ALA A 321 18.26 10.34 -7.08
CA ALA A 321 17.28 10.33 -5.99
C ALA A 321 16.97 11.75 -5.49
N ALA A 322 17.96 12.64 -5.42
CA ALA A 322 17.75 14.04 -5.07
C ALA A 322 16.93 14.78 -6.16
N GLU A 323 17.32 14.65 -7.43
CA GLU A 323 16.57 15.22 -8.56
C GLU A 323 15.12 14.74 -8.60
N HIS A 324 14.89 13.46 -8.32
CA HIS A 324 13.54 12.90 -8.27
C HIS A 324 12.67 13.57 -7.20
N LEU A 325 13.23 13.79 -6.00
CA LEU A 325 12.52 14.42 -4.89
C LEU A 325 12.26 15.90 -5.14
N ASP A 326 13.23 16.62 -5.70
CA ASP A 326 13.08 18.06 -6.02
C ASP A 326 11.97 18.27 -7.05
N ARG A 327 12.00 17.51 -8.16
CA ARG A 327 10.94 17.57 -9.19
C ARG A 327 9.59 17.11 -8.66
N GLY A 328 9.58 16.16 -7.73
CA GLY A 328 8.38 15.73 -7.02
C GLY A 328 7.78 16.83 -6.16
N ALA A 329 8.61 17.51 -5.37
CA ALA A 329 8.20 18.62 -4.51
C ALA A 329 7.67 19.81 -5.32
N GLU A 330 8.35 20.16 -6.41
CA GLU A 330 7.89 21.17 -7.38
C GLU A 330 6.50 20.82 -7.92
N PHE A 331 6.33 19.60 -8.43
CA PHE A 331 5.06 19.14 -8.97
C PHE A 331 3.92 19.20 -7.93
N ILE A 332 4.19 18.80 -6.68
CA ILE A 332 3.17 18.86 -5.61
C ILE A 332 2.69 20.31 -5.43
N GLN A 333 3.61 21.27 -5.36
CA GLN A 333 3.28 22.69 -5.18
C GLN A 333 2.57 23.29 -6.41
N GLU A 334 3.03 22.97 -7.62
CA GLU A 334 2.38 23.37 -8.86
C GLU A 334 0.94 22.83 -8.93
N LEU A 335 0.75 21.55 -8.63
CA LEU A 335 -0.57 20.91 -8.62
C LEU A 335 -1.48 21.52 -7.55
N ALA A 336 -0.94 21.77 -6.35
CA ALA A 336 -1.68 22.43 -5.28
C ALA A 336 -2.15 23.83 -5.69
N GLY A 337 -1.24 24.64 -6.23
CA GLY A 337 -1.55 25.98 -6.73
C GLY A 337 -2.61 25.97 -7.83
N ARG A 338 -2.50 25.04 -8.80
CA ARG A 338 -3.52 24.84 -9.85
C ARG A 338 -4.88 24.49 -9.26
N LEU A 339 -4.93 23.68 -8.21
CA LEU A 339 -6.17 23.29 -7.54
C LEU A 339 -6.69 24.33 -6.54
N GLY A 340 -5.95 25.41 -6.30
CA GLY A 340 -6.30 26.45 -5.32
C GLY A 340 -6.11 25.98 -3.88
N LEU A 341 -5.14 25.10 -3.63
CA LEU A 341 -4.76 24.61 -2.32
C LEU A 341 -3.50 25.33 -1.83
N THR A 342 -3.51 25.74 -0.56
CA THR A 342 -2.32 26.23 0.14
C THR A 342 -1.75 25.11 0.99
N LEU A 343 -0.52 24.68 0.69
CA LEU A 343 0.16 23.59 1.42
C LEU A 343 1.36 24.11 2.22
N THR A 344 1.50 23.59 3.44
CA THR A 344 2.70 23.79 4.25
C THR A 344 3.62 22.59 4.07
N ARG A 345 4.88 22.84 3.67
CA ARG A 345 5.93 21.82 3.63
C ARG A 345 6.69 21.82 4.94
N ALA A 346 6.80 20.67 5.61
CA ALA A 346 7.58 20.52 6.83
C ALA A 346 8.37 19.21 6.83
N ALA A 347 9.52 19.19 7.52
CA ALA A 347 10.17 17.94 7.88
C ALA A 347 9.21 17.12 8.74
N ALA A 348 9.07 15.83 8.42
CA ALA A 348 8.11 14.96 9.07
C ALA A 348 8.81 14.00 10.03
N ASP A 349 8.17 13.77 11.18
CA ASP A 349 8.48 12.64 12.05
C ASP A 349 7.50 11.52 11.71
N ASP A 350 8.01 10.45 11.09
CA ASP A 350 7.19 9.26 10.87
C ASP A 350 6.76 8.69 12.21
N PRO A 351 5.59 8.02 12.29
CA PRO A 351 5.10 7.44 13.54
C PRO A 351 5.90 6.17 13.88
N PHE A 352 7.20 6.29 14.11
CA PHE A 352 8.03 5.18 14.58
C PHE A 352 7.52 4.70 15.92
N TYR A 353 7.51 3.38 16.08
CA TYR A 353 7.13 2.76 17.33
C TYR A 353 8.12 3.11 18.45
N ASP A 354 9.41 3.05 18.17
CA ASP A 354 10.46 3.51 19.08
C ASP A 354 10.90 4.94 18.74
N LYS A 355 10.18 5.92 19.33
CA LYS A 355 10.44 7.35 19.16
C LYS A 355 11.79 7.81 19.74
N GLY A 356 12.39 7.03 20.64
CA GLY A 356 13.70 7.32 21.24
C GLY A 356 14.86 6.58 20.58
N GLY A 357 14.57 5.70 19.61
CA GLY A 357 15.54 4.86 18.94
C GLY A 357 16.59 5.67 18.19
N SER A 358 17.74 5.03 17.90
CA SER A 358 18.82 5.66 17.12
C SER A 358 18.36 6.12 15.73
N ARG A 359 17.36 5.46 15.14
CA ARG A 359 16.76 5.86 13.85
C ARG A 359 15.93 7.13 13.96
N ALA A 360 15.05 7.23 14.95
CA ALA A 360 14.26 8.43 15.18
C ALA A 360 15.19 9.64 15.42
N ARG A 361 16.24 9.45 16.23
CA ARG A 361 17.29 10.47 16.44
C ARG A 361 18.05 10.84 15.17
N LEU A 362 18.43 9.86 14.34
CA LEU A 362 19.10 10.12 13.07
C LEU A 362 18.20 10.88 12.08
N MET A 363 16.90 10.59 12.05
CA MET A 363 15.95 11.29 11.20
C MET A 363 15.68 12.72 11.66
N ALA A 364 15.73 12.98 12.97
CA ALA A 364 15.67 14.34 13.51
C ALA A 364 16.90 15.19 13.11
N LEU A 365 18.07 14.57 12.97
CA LEU A 365 19.32 15.24 12.59
C LEU A 365 19.50 15.42 11.07
N ASP A 366 19.08 14.44 10.27
CA ASP A 366 19.08 14.53 8.81
C ASP A 366 17.69 14.10 8.28
N PRO A 367 16.73 15.04 8.17
CA PRO A 367 15.38 14.75 7.72
C PRO A 367 15.37 14.01 6.39
N VAL A 368 14.81 12.80 6.42
CA VAL A 368 14.66 11.96 5.24
C VAL A 368 13.26 12.05 4.64
N LYS A 369 12.33 12.73 5.31
CA LYS A 369 10.94 12.86 4.87
C LYS A 369 10.45 14.29 5.03
N HIS A 370 9.77 14.79 4.01
CA HIS A 370 8.99 16.02 4.11
C HIS A 370 7.55 15.75 3.71
N GLU A 371 6.61 16.27 4.49
CA GLU A 371 5.18 16.21 4.23
C GLU A 371 4.65 17.56 3.76
N PHE A 372 3.63 17.51 2.90
CA PHE A 372 2.89 18.65 2.43
C PHE A 372 1.49 18.57 3.00
N SER A 373 1.17 19.49 3.91
CA SER A 373 -0.06 19.45 4.69
C SER A 373 -1.04 20.54 4.27
N ALA A 374 -2.31 20.18 4.25
CA ALA A 374 -3.41 21.13 4.13
C ALA A 374 -3.51 22.03 5.39
N PRO A 375 -4.28 23.13 5.37
CA PRO A 375 -4.34 24.08 6.48
C PRO A 375 -4.78 23.49 7.83
N ASP A 376 -5.52 22.38 7.83
CA ASP A 376 -5.93 21.66 9.04
C ASP A 376 -4.84 20.72 9.60
N GLY A 377 -3.63 20.74 9.02
CA GLY A 377 -2.51 19.88 9.38
C GLY A 377 -2.51 18.50 8.72
N THR A 378 -3.51 18.17 7.90
CA THR A 378 -3.57 16.86 7.23
C THR A 378 -2.49 16.76 6.15
N ALA A 379 -1.49 15.89 6.35
CA ALA A 379 -0.48 15.58 5.34
C ALA A 379 -1.08 14.83 4.15
N ILE A 380 -1.13 15.46 2.96
CA ILE A 380 -1.77 14.90 1.75
C ILE A 380 -0.77 14.32 0.75
N ALA A 381 0.49 14.75 0.81
CA ALA A 381 1.59 14.23 0.01
C ALA A 381 2.90 14.20 0.81
N SER A 382 3.87 13.40 0.38
CA SER A 382 5.21 13.40 0.95
C SER A 382 6.29 13.12 -0.08
N VAL A 383 7.49 13.60 0.20
CA VAL A 383 8.74 13.25 -0.50
C VAL A 383 9.64 12.51 0.48
N ASN A 384 10.06 11.32 0.11
CA ASN A 384 10.69 10.35 1.02
C ASN A 384 12.04 9.91 0.44
N ARG A 385 13.13 10.25 1.12
CA ARG A 385 14.51 9.90 0.77
C ARG A 385 14.97 8.71 1.59
N HIS A 386 14.92 7.52 1.02
CA HIS A 386 15.30 6.31 1.75
C HIS A 386 16.82 6.09 1.82
N ARG A 387 17.60 6.90 1.08
CA ARG A 387 19.04 6.66 0.83
C ARG A 387 19.23 5.29 0.17
N ASN A 388 20.33 4.60 0.45
CA ASN A 388 20.62 3.26 -0.03
C ASN A 388 20.04 2.13 0.84
N PHE A 389 19.20 2.44 1.83
CA PHE A 389 18.64 1.48 2.80
C PHE A 389 17.99 0.25 2.14
N PHE A 390 17.14 0.50 1.14
CA PHE A 390 16.46 -0.56 0.40
C PHE A 390 17.39 -1.28 -0.59
N GLY A 391 18.30 -0.55 -1.22
CA GLY A 391 19.31 -1.13 -2.10
C GLY A 391 20.19 -2.15 -1.39
N GLU A 392 20.62 -1.85 -0.17
CA GLU A 392 21.42 -2.78 0.65
C GLU A 392 20.62 -4.03 1.07
N ARG A 393 19.39 -3.87 1.57
CA ARG A 393 18.58 -4.98 2.12
C ARG A 393 18.05 -5.95 1.08
N LEU A 394 17.77 -5.43 -0.11
CA LEU A 394 17.18 -6.17 -1.22
C LEU A 394 18.20 -6.46 -2.32
N GLU A 395 19.48 -6.17 -2.08
CA GLU A 395 20.57 -6.37 -3.06
C GLU A 395 20.28 -5.71 -4.42
N ILE A 396 19.60 -4.56 -4.40
CA ILE A 396 19.30 -3.80 -5.60
C ILE A 396 20.50 -2.92 -5.91
N ARG A 397 21.04 -3.04 -7.12
CA ARG A 397 22.22 -2.30 -7.56
C ARG A 397 21.87 -1.25 -8.61
N ALA A 398 22.67 -0.19 -8.67
CA ALA A 398 22.63 0.84 -9.70
C ALA A 398 23.91 0.78 -10.54
N GLY A 399 24.03 -0.26 -11.36
CA GLY A 399 25.18 -0.51 -12.23
C GLY A 399 26.52 -0.45 -11.50
N SER A 400 27.41 0.41 -11.98
CA SER A 400 28.74 0.61 -11.40
C SER A 400 28.73 1.38 -10.06
N HIS A 401 27.62 2.04 -9.71
CA HIS A 401 27.51 2.91 -8.53
C HIS A 401 27.26 2.16 -7.20
N GLY A 402 27.12 0.84 -7.22
CA GLY A 402 26.91 0.02 -6.01
C GLY A 402 25.43 -0.13 -5.62
N PRO A 403 25.11 -0.28 -4.32
CA PRO A 403 23.72 -0.39 -3.85
C PRO A 403 22.89 0.83 -4.26
N ALA A 404 21.70 0.58 -4.82
CA ALA A 404 20.83 1.63 -5.33
C ALA A 404 20.33 2.55 -4.20
N TYR A 405 20.43 3.86 -4.42
CA TYR A 405 19.68 4.85 -3.68
C TYR A 405 18.23 4.82 -4.12
N SER A 406 17.31 5.03 -3.18
CA SER A 406 15.89 5.10 -3.49
C SER A 406 15.21 6.30 -2.85
N ALA A 407 14.17 6.75 -3.53
CA ALA A 407 13.33 7.85 -3.13
C ALA A 407 11.91 7.63 -3.68
N CYS A 408 10.89 8.14 -3.00
CA CYS A 408 9.55 8.18 -3.60
C CYS A 408 8.80 9.47 -3.28
N VAL A 409 7.87 9.80 -4.17
CA VAL A 409 6.88 10.86 -4.00
C VAL A 409 5.52 10.18 -3.84
N ALA A 410 4.87 10.39 -2.70
CA ALA A 410 3.65 9.68 -2.32
C ALA A 410 2.46 10.64 -2.17
N PHE A 411 1.28 10.18 -2.57
CA PHE A 411 0.03 10.94 -2.51
C PHE A 411 -1.07 10.06 -1.89
N GLY A 412 -1.67 10.52 -0.79
CA GLY A 412 -2.84 9.87 -0.21
C GLY A 412 -4.11 10.43 -0.85
N VAL A 413 -4.74 9.70 -1.78
CA VAL A 413 -5.74 10.28 -2.69
C VAL A 413 -7.00 10.74 -1.94
N GLU A 414 -7.46 9.99 -0.94
CA GLU A 414 -8.58 10.40 -0.08
C GLU A 414 -8.26 11.67 0.70
N ARG A 415 -7.00 11.88 1.09
CA ARG A 415 -6.58 13.11 1.77
C ARG A 415 -6.55 14.30 0.82
N TRP A 416 -6.29 14.09 -0.47
CA TRP A 416 -6.48 15.14 -1.48
C TRP A 416 -7.96 15.47 -1.67
N VAL A 417 -8.86 14.49 -1.66
CA VAL A 417 -10.31 14.73 -1.68
C VAL A 417 -10.72 15.56 -0.46
N HIS A 418 -10.24 15.19 0.73
CA HIS A 418 -10.44 15.95 1.97
C HIS A 418 -9.99 17.41 1.83
N ALA A 419 -8.75 17.63 1.38
CA ALA A 419 -8.19 18.98 1.24
C ALA A 419 -8.96 19.83 0.22
N MET A 420 -9.45 19.23 -0.87
CA MET A 420 -10.30 19.90 -1.85
C MET A 420 -11.64 20.32 -1.24
N ILE A 421 -12.30 19.44 -0.50
CA ILE A 421 -13.57 19.78 0.17
C ILE A 421 -13.34 20.86 1.23
N LEU A 422 -12.25 20.76 2.00
CA LEU A 422 -11.87 21.76 3.00
C LEU A 422 -11.68 23.14 2.38
N ALA A 423 -10.97 23.23 1.24
CA ALA A 423 -10.67 24.49 0.58
C ALA A 423 -11.88 25.10 -0.16
N HIS A 424 -12.75 24.26 -0.74
CA HIS A 424 -13.83 24.70 -1.62
C HIS A 424 -15.23 24.61 -1.00
N GLY A 425 -15.33 24.12 0.24
CA GLY A 425 -16.53 24.10 1.07
C GLY A 425 -17.44 22.89 0.88
N THR A 426 -17.64 22.41 -0.36
CA THR A 426 -18.46 21.21 -0.64
C THR A 426 -17.82 20.31 -1.70
N PRO A 427 -18.19 19.01 -1.76
CA PRO A 427 -17.74 18.10 -2.81
C PRO A 427 -18.02 18.59 -4.23
N GLU A 428 -19.16 19.23 -4.48
CA GLU A 428 -19.57 19.71 -5.81
C GLU A 428 -18.66 20.86 -6.25
N ARG A 429 -18.45 21.85 -5.37
CA ARG A 429 -17.56 22.98 -5.65
C ARG A 429 -16.12 22.54 -5.85
N ALA A 430 -15.67 21.57 -5.05
CA ALA A 430 -14.38 20.93 -5.22
C ALA A 430 -14.27 20.23 -6.59
N LEU A 431 -15.32 19.54 -7.04
CA LEU A 431 -15.35 18.84 -8.32
C LEU A 431 -15.34 19.82 -9.51
N ASP A 432 -16.05 20.93 -9.39
CA ASP A 432 -16.03 21.99 -10.41
C ASP A 432 -14.65 22.64 -10.50
N ARG A 433 -13.97 22.87 -9.36
CA ARG A 433 -12.58 23.33 -9.36
C ARG A 433 -11.64 22.32 -10.03
N LEU A 434 -11.81 21.04 -9.75
CA LEU A 434 -11.03 19.97 -10.36
C LEU A 434 -11.22 19.93 -11.89
N ARG A 435 -12.47 20.06 -12.36
CA ARG A 435 -12.79 20.13 -13.79
C ARG A 435 -12.14 21.34 -14.45
N ALA A 436 -12.22 22.51 -13.81
CA ALA A 436 -11.59 23.73 -14.30
C ALA A 436 -10.06 23.63 -14.37
N ALA A 437 -9.42 22.92 -13.45
CA ALA A 437 -7.96 22.73 -13.46
C ALA A 437 -7.46 21.73 -14.53
N ARG A 438 -8.38 20.95 -15.12
CA ARG A 438 -8.11 19.98 -16.21
C ARG A 438 -8.35 20.55 -17.61
N ALA A 439 -9.21 21.54 -17.72
CA ALA A 439 -9.39 22.35 -18.93
C ALA A 439 -8.16 23.22 -19.15
#